data_AF-A0A2D4SM81-F1
#
_entry.id   AF-A0A2D4SM81-F1
#
_cell.length_a   1.000
_cell.length_b   1.000
_cell.length_c   1.000
_cell.angle_alpha   90.00
_cell.angle_beta   90.00
_cell.angle_gamma   90.00
#
_symmetry.space_group_name_H-M   'P 1'
#
loop_
_entity.id
_entity.type
_entity.pdbx_description
1 polymer ?
#
loop_
_entity_poly.entity_id
_entity_poly.type
_entity_poly.pdbx_seq_one_letter_code
_entity_poly.pdbx_strand_id
1 'polypeptide(L)'
;PNEGNGKFTEITHEAGLAWAGDAAAAGEWVDYNSDGLLDYYLPNGLWSNGSQELDSLFFRAEVAAYGDAILGNIPENTDNSDPMPNDVNGRAIFEANGGPNPILTVLRNHRTGAELSYSMAGNQRNRLFRNNGDGTFTEVGYLENADRQEDGYIVAPVDINNDGIQDLVLRNTDPAPENSYPSVIALQNTLHANAVNISLEGINSNRDGIGAMVTAKIGDQTILREVRSVNGAVQTQAGAYIGLGNATKIDRLEVRWPSGVTTVQTNVQPGAIRITEE
;
A
#
# COMPACT_ATOMS: atom_id res chain seq x y z
N PRO A 1 1.79 -2.36 -20.38
CA PRO A 1 0.42 -2.46 -20.96
C PRO A 1 0.17 -3.83 -21.61
N ASN A 2 -1.07 -4.34 -21.58
CA ASN A 2 -1.45 -5.51 -22.37
C ASN A 2 -1.75 -5.08 -23.81
N GLU A 3 -1.06 -5.67 -24.79
CA GLU A 3 -1.19 -5.33 -26.22
C GLU A 3 -2.42 -6.00 -26.89
N GLY A 4 -3.20 -6.79 -26.14
CA GLY A 4 -4.39 -7.49 -26.65
C GLY A 4 -4.07 -8.73 -27.49
N ASN A 5 -2.79 -9.05 -27.68
CA ASN A 5 -2.28 -10.21 -28.43
C ASN A 5 -1.58 -11.23 -27.50
N GLY A 6 -1.77 -11.11 -26.18
CA GLY A 6 -1.08 -11.92 -25.17
C GLY A 6 0.34 -11.46 -24.85
N LYS A 7 0.79 -10.32 -25.38
CA LYS A 7 2.06 -9.67 -25.04
C LYS A 7 1.86 -8.48 -24.12
N PHE A 8 2.93 -8.15 -23.42
CA PHE A 8 3.01 -7.02 -22.52
C PHE A 8 4.19 -6.15 -22.90
N THR A 9 3.98 -4.85 -22.93
CA THR A 9 5.05 -3.85 -23.00
C THR A 9 5.46 -3.46 -21.58
N GLU A 10 6.76 -3.54 -21.29
CA GLU A 10 7.39 -3.01 -20.09
C GLU A 10 7.46 -1.47 -20.25
N ILE A 11 6.96 -0.73 -19.24
CA ILE A 11 6.88 0.75 -19.29
C ILE A 11 7.25 1.39 -17.94
N THR A 12 7.87 0.65 -17.03
CA THR A 12 8.04 1.06 -15.63
C THR A 12 8.79 2.38 -15.53
N HIS A 13 9.80 2.59 -16.37
CA HIS A 13 10.55 3.84 -16.42
C HIS A 13 9.77 4.99 -17.04
N GLU A 14 9.08 4.75 -18.15
CA GLU A 14 8.24 5.74 -18.83
C GLU A 14 7.05 6.17 -17.98
N ALA A 15 6.50 5.25 -17.18
CA ALA A 15 5.41 5.49 -16.26
C ALA A 15 5.84 6.21 -14.97
N GLY A 16 7.13 6.47 -14.75
CA GLY A 16 7.60 7.09 -13.51
C GLY A 16 7.53 6.16 -12.28
N LEU A 17 7.40 4.84 -12.51
CA LEU A 17 7.39 3.80 -11.49
C LEU A 17 8.77 3.15 -11.31
N ALA A 18 9.76 3.53 -12.12
CA ALA A 18 11.12 3.01 -12.01
C ALA A 18 11.76 3.54 -10.73
N TRP A 19 11.73 2.68 -9.73
CA TRP A 19 12.44 2.86 -8.49
C TRP A 19 13.34 1.65 -8.24
N ALA A 20 14.57 1.93 -7.79
CA ALA A 20 15.53 0.92 -7.38
C ALA A 20 15.49 0.75 -5.86
N GLY A 21 14.90 -0.33 -5.39
CA GLY A 21 15.04 -0.81 -4.02
C GLY A 21 14.07 -1.94 -3.73
N ASP A 22 13.92 -2.27 -2.46
CA ASP A 22 13.40 -3.58 -2.07
C ASP A 22 12.00 -3.51 -1.47
N ALA A 23 10.99 -3.60 -2.35
CA ALA A 23 9.62 -3.81 -1.92
C ALA A 23 9.38 -5.29 -1.58
N ALA A 24 8.61 -5.55 -0.53
CA ALA A 24 8.18 -6.91 -0.21
C ALA A 24 6.67 -7.08 -0.20
N ALA A 25 6.28 -8.31 -0.54
CA ALA A 25 4.94 -8.88 -0.50
C ALA A 25 3.85 -8.20 -1.34
N ALA A 26 3.32 -7.04 -0.94
CA ALA A 26 2.15 -6.48 -1.63
C ALA A 26 2.02 -4.95 -1.47
N GLY A 27 2.17 -4.23 -2.58
CA GLY A 27 1.59 -2.89 -2.74
C GLY A 27 0.11 -2.96 -3.08
N GLU A 28 -0.59 -1.85 -2.88
CA GLU A 28 -2.04 -1.76 -3.06
C GLU A 28 -2.43 -0.55 -3.92
N TRP A 29 -3.48 -0.73 -4.71
CA TRP A 29 -4.08 0.37 -5.47
C TRP A 29 -5.12 1.09 -4.61
N VAL A 30 -4.99 2.40 -4.49
CA VAL A 30 -5.80 3.24 -3.61
C VAL A 30 -6.09 4.56 -4.32
N ASP A 31 -7.27 5.13 -4.14
CA ASP A 31 -7.63 6.45 -4.67
C ASP A 31 -7.40 7.47 -3.54
N TYR A 32 -6.12 7.74 -3.23
CA TYR A 32 -5.70 8.30 -1.94
C TYR A 32 -6.11 9.77 -1.78
N ASN A 33 -6.09 10.54 -2.87
CA ASN A 33 -6.57 11.92 -2.91
C ASN A 33 -8.04 12.05 -3.36
N SER A 34 -8.74 10.92 -3.52
CA SER A 34 -10.12 10.82 -3.98
C SER A 34 -10.39 11.54 -5.31
N ASP A 35 -9.44 11.57 -6.24
CA ASP A 35 -9.62 12.18 -7.57
C ASP A 35 -10.25 11.23 -8.60
N GLY A 36 -10.49 9.97 -8.23
CA GLY A 36 -11.08 8.95 -9.08
C GLY A 36 -10.05 8.08 -9.81
N LEU A 37 -8.78 8.45 -9.78
CA LEU A 37 -7.66 7.69 -10.30
C LEU A 37 -7.10 6.77 -9.20
N LEU A 38 -6.60 5.60 -9.60
CA LEU A 38 -5.93 4.72 -8.66
C LEU A 38 -4.45 5.10 -8.60
N ASP A 39 -4.03 5.56 -7.43
CA ASP A 39 -2.65 5.68 -6.96
C ASP A 39 -2.14 4.31 -6.51
N TYR A 40 -0.82 4.19 -6.33
CA TYR A 40 -0.18 2.96 -5.90
C TYR A 40 0.65 3.17 -4.64
N TYR A 41 0.27 2.51 -3.55
CA TYR A 41 1.07 2.48 -2.33
C TYR A 41 1.96 1.25 -2.33
N LEU A 42 3.26 1.45 -2.10
CA LEU A 42 4.27 0.40 -2.08
C LEU A 42 4.98 0.38 -0.72
N PRO A 43 4.68 -0.61 0.15
CA PRO A 43 5.48 -0.88 1.33
C PRO A 43 6.89 -1.30 0.94
N ASN A 44 7.86 -0.82 1.70
CA ASN A 44 9.26 -1.17 1.56
C ASN A 44 9.68 -2.08 2.71
N GLY A 45 10.34 -3.21 2.44
CA GLY A 45 10.99 -4.00 3.49
C GLY A 45 10.69 -5.50 3.48
N LEU A 46 11.72 -6.33 3.29
CA LEU A 46 11.87 -7.73 3.78
C LEU A 46 13.23 -8.33 3.33
N TRP A 47 13.73 -7.89 2.18
CA TRP A 47 15.04 -8.25 1.60
C TRP A 47 15.75 -6.95 1.23
N SER A 48 17.08 -6.88 1.20
CA SER A 48 17.77 -5.83 0.46
C SER A 48 19.12 -6.29 -0.06
N ASN A 49 19.75 -5.54 -0.96
CA ASN A 49 21.19 -5.55 -1.14
C ASN A 49 21.60 -4.18 -1.67
N GLY A 50 22.54 -3.54 -0.98
CA GLY A 50 23.31 -2.43 -1.54
C GLY A 50 22.74 -1.05 -1.20
N SER A 51 23.63 -0.19 -0.74
CA SER A 51 23.43 1.22 -0.41
C SER A 51 22.51 1.98 -1.38
N GLN A 52 21.47 2.64 -0.84
CA GLN A 52 21.05 4.00 -1.23
C GLN A 52 19.93 4.54 -0.33
N GLU A 53 20.25 5.61 0.41
CA GLU A 53 19.40 6.26 1.44
C GLU A 53 18.52 7.40 0.89
N LEU A 54 18.45 7.63 -0.43
CA LEU A 54 18.04 8.95 -0.96
C LEU A 54 17.19 8.91 -2.24
N ASP A 55 16.24 7.99 -2.39
CA ASP A 55 15.49 7.85 -3.64
C ASP A 55 14.02 8.31 -3.60
N SER A 56 13.59 9.03 -2.56
CA SER A 56 12.37 9.85 -2.69
C SER A 56 12.76 11.18 -3.34
N LEU A 57 12.09 11.53 -4.46
CA LEU A 57 12.34 12.78 -5.17
C LEU A 57 12.13 14.00 -4.25
N PHE A 58 11.10 13.94 -3.41
CA PHE A 58 10.72 15.04 -2.53
C PHE A 58 11.58 15.10 -1.26
N PHE A 59 11.96 13.96 -0.68
CA PHE A 59 12.94 13.97 0.40
C PHE A 59 14.29 14.54 -0.05
N ARG A 60 14.75 14.19 -1.26
CA ARG A 60 15.98 14.76 -1.84
C ARG A 60 15.87 16.27 -2.02
N ALA A 61 14.71 16.76 -2.46
CA ALA A 61 14.47 18.19 -2.64
C ALA A 61 14.49 18.93 -1.28
N GLU A 62 13.88 18.36 -0.25
CA GLU A 62 13.88 18.91 1.11
C GLU A 62 15.29 18.92 1.73
N VAL A 63 16.04 17.82 1.65
CA VAL A 63 17.44 17.75 2.11
C VAL A 63 18.32 18.72 1.33
N ALA A 64 18.10 18.88 0.03
CA ALA A 64 18.84 19.85 -0.77
C ALA A 64 18.50 21.31 -0.41
N ALA A 65 17.28 21.57 0.06
CA ALA A 65 16.81 22.90 0.45
C ALA A 65 17.18 23.27 1.91
N TYR A 66 17.31 22.30 2.82
CA TYR A 66 17.43 22.54 4.28
C TYR A 66 18.53 21.71 4.98
N GLY A 67 19.41 21.04 4.24
CA GLY A 67 20.35 20.02 4.74
C GLY A 67 21.25 20.42 5.91
N ASP A 68 21.60 21.70 6.06
CA ASP A 68 22.44 22.18 7.17
C ASP A 68 21.71 22.18 8.54
N ALA A 69 20.37 22.17 8.56
CA ALA A 69 19.58 22.16 9.80
C ALA A 69 19.18 20.75 10.26
N ILE A 70 19.12 19.78 9.35
CA ILE A 70 18.62 18.42 9.62
C ILE A 70 19.75 17.44 9.98
N LEU A 71 20.96 17.64 9.43
CA LEU A 71 22.12 16.76 9.67
C LEU A 71 22.97 17.18 10.88
N GLY A 72 22.31 17.67 11.94
CA GLY A 72 22.94 18.25 13.13
C GLY A 72 24.22 17.53 13.56
N ASN A 73 25.32 18.30 13.68
CA ASN A 73 26.61 17.89 14.23
C ASN A 73 26.48 16.93 15.43
N ILE A 74 26.64 15.62 15.20
CA ILE A 74 26.91 14.65 16.28
C ILE A 74 28.34 14.13 16.10
N PRO A 75 29.26 14.39 17.05
CA PRO A 75 30.54 13.70 17.08
C PRO A 75 30.32 12.22 17.42
N GLU A 76 31.02 11.33 16.71
CA GLU A 76 31.15 9.92 17.09
C GLU A 76 31.57 9.80 18.56
N ASN A 77 30.77 9.12 19.37
CA ASN A 77 31.23 8.61 20.65
C ASN A 77 31.38 7.09 20.57
N THR A 78 32.63 6.66 20.59
CA THR A 78 33.10 5.29 20.71
C THR A 78 33.04 4.84 22.16
N ASP A 79 32.08 4.01 22.57
CA ASP A 79 32.30 3.04 23.64
C ASP A 79 31.21 1.96 23.65
N ASN A 80 31.56 0.71 23.34
CA ASN A 80 30.71 -0.47 23.53
C ASN A 80 31.47 -1.49 24.37
N SER A 81 31.50 -1.27 25.68
CA SER A 81 31.91 -2.28 26.66
C SER A 81 30.79 -2.51 27.67
N ASP A 82 29.91 -3.49 27.41
CA ASP A 82 29.58 -4.56 28.37
C ASP A 82 28.65 -5.63 27.72
N PRO A 83 28.80 -6.94 28.04
CA PRO A 83 27.98 -8.01 27.53
C PRO A 83 26.85 -8.37 28.51
N MET A 84 25.65 -8.72 28.03
CA MET A 84 24.78 -9.61 28.83
C MET A 84 23.97 -10.60 27.99
N PRO A 85 23.83 -11.85 28.50
CA PRO A 85 23.09 -12.93 27.86
C PRO A 85 21.62 -13.03 28.32
N ASN A 86 20.80 -13.62 27.45
CA ASN A 86 19.85 -14.73 27.71
C ASN A 86 18.40 -14.53 27.19
N ASP A 87 18.12 -15.28 26.13
CA ASP A 87 16.96 -16.17 25.87
C ASP A 87 15.91 -16.31 26.98
N VAL A 88 14.60 -16.18 26.66
CA VAL A 88 13.66 -17.33 26.64
C VAL A 88 12.21 -16.97 26.24
N ASN A 89 11.73 -17.72 25.23
CA ASN A 89 10.34 -18.12 24.93
C ASN A 89 9.55 -17.39 23.83
N GLY A 90 9.94 -17.67 22.58
CA GLY A 90 9.06 -17.67 21.41
C GLY A 90 9.43 -18.77 20.41
N ARG A 91 9.46 -20.05 20.83
CA ARG A 91 9.76 -21.16 19.92
C ARG A 91 8.53 -21.51 19.07
N ALA A 92 8.65 -21.39 17.75
CA ALA A 92 8.04 -22.35 16.85
C ALA A 92 9.12 -23.41 16.51
N ILE A 93 8.91 -24.65 16.99
CA ILE A 93 9.76 -25.80 16.65
C ILE A 93 9.27 -26.36 15.32
N PHE A 94 10.16 -26.44 14.32
CA PHE A 94 9.99 -27.32 13.17
C PHE A 94 11.12 -28.34 13.19
N GLU A 95 10.79 -29.61 13.44
CA GLU A 95 11.69 -30.78 13.30
C GLU A 95 10.95 -31.86 12.50
N ALA A 96 11.58 -32.77 11.76
CA ALA A 96 12.92 -32.84 11.17
C ALA A 96 12.92 -33.83 9.99
N ASN A 97 11.76 -34.10 9.36
CA ASN A 97 11.64 -35.01 8.21
C ASN A 97 10.89 -34.39 7.00
N GLY A 98 10.73 -33.06 6.98
CA GLY A 98 10.23 -32.26 5.86
C GLY A 98 11.04 -30.98 5.79
N GLY A 99 11.69 -30.73 4.65
CA GLY A 99 12.64 -29.64 4.49
C GLY A 99 12.03 -28.25 4.71
N PRO A 100 12.84 -27.26 5.11
CA PRO A 100 12.39 -25.88 5.25
C PRO A 100 11.81 -25.34 3.94
N ASN A 101 10.76 -24.50 4.06
CA ASN A 101 10.30 -23.66 2.95
C ASN A 101 11.55 -22.97 2.33
N PRO A 102 11.76 -23.06 1.00
CA PRO A 102 12.92 -22.46 0.36
C PRO A 102 13.09 -20.96 0.68
N ILE A 103 12.00 -20.24 0.95
CA ILE A 103 12.03 -18.84 1.42
C ILE A 103 12.71 -18.71 2.79
N LEU A 104 12.37 -19.57 3.76
CA LEU A 104 12.98 -19.56 5.09
C LEU A 104 14.45 -20.03 5.06
N THR A 105 14.79 -20.90 4.11
CA THR A 105 16.17 -21.36 3.89
C THR A 105 17.04 -20.22 3.36
N VAL A 106 16.53 -19.39 2.46
CA VAL A 106 17.23 -18.21 1.96
C VAL A 106 17.36 -17.14 3.07
N LEU A 107 16.30 -16.90 3.84
CA LEU A 107 16.30 -15.96 4.98
C LEU A 107 17.33 -16.33 6.07
N ARG A 108 17.50 -17.63 6.35
CA ARG A 108 18.49 -18.13 7.32
C ARG A 108 19.94 -18.07 6.84
N ASN A 109 20.18 -17.81 5.55
CA ASN A 109 21.51 -17.87 4.97
C ASN A 109 22.04 -16.50 4.55
N HIS A 110 21.27 -15.43 4.73
CA HIS A 110 21.75 -14.08 4.50
C HIS A 110 22.70 -13.63 5.61
N ARG A 111 23.91 -13.19 5.23
CA ARG A 111 24.96 -12.78 6.16
C ARG A 111 25.60 -11.47 5.75
N THR A 112 25.78 -10.55 6.69
CA THR A 112 26.64 -9.39 6.51
C THR A 112 28.00 -9.75 7.11
N GLY A 113 28.92 -10.23 6.28
CA GLY A 113 30.18 -10.81 6.77
C GLY A 113 29.96 -12.19 7.43
N ALA A 114 30.35 -12.35 8.69
CA ALA A 114 30.28 -13.63 9.39
C ALA A 114 28.95 -13.88 10.12
N GLU A 115 28.16 -12.84 10.36
CA GLU A 115 26.95 -12.87 11.20
C GLU A 115 25.65 -12.90 10.39
N LEU A 116 24.63 -13.55 10.95
CA LEU A 116 23.28 -13.58 10.40
C LEU A 116 22.61 -12.23 10.62
N SER A 117 22.13 -11.59 9.56
CA SER A 117 21.40 -10.32 9.64
C SER A 117 19.91 -10.53 9.36
N TYR A 118 19.04 -10.00 10.23
CA TYR A 118 17.59 -10.21 10.22
C TYR A 118 16.77 -9.04 9.64
N SER A 119 17.40 -7.90 9.35
CA SER A 119 16.84 -6.85 8.50
C SER A 119 17.95 -6.29 7.62
N MET A 120 17.60 -5.91 6.41
CA MET A 120 18.51 -5.29 5.46
C MET A 120 18.03 -3.91 4.99
N ALA A 121 16.88 -3.42 5.46
CA ALA A 121 16.16 -2.29 4.84
C ALA A 121 16.19 -0.99 5.68
N GLY A 122 17.08 -0.91 6.68
CA GLY A 122 17.01 0.01 7.80
C GLY A 122 16.97 1.53 7.54
N ASN A 123 16.79 2.03 6.31
CA ASN A 123 16.66 3.45 5.98
C ASN A 123 15.79 3.75 4.72
N GLN A 124 15.13 2.76 4.11
CA GLN A 124 14.32 2.99 2.89
C GLN A 124 12.84 3.25 3.24
N ARG A 125 12.26 4.28 2.62
CA ARG A 125 10.88 4.68 2.92
C ARG A 125 9.84 3.97 2.05
N ASN A 126 8.68 3.67 2.63
CA ASN A 126 7.46 3.36 1.88
C ASN A 126 7.15 4.49 0.89
N ARG A 127 6.48 4.16 -0.22
CA ARG A 127 6.15 5.13 -1.27
C ARG A 127 4.67 5.16 -1.57
N LEU A 128 4.19 6.35 -1.91
CA LEU A 128 2.88 6.56 -2.53
C LEU A 128 3.13 7.16 -3.91
N PHE A 129 2.73 6.46 -4.97
CA PHE A 129 2.82 6.93 -6.35
C PHE A 129 1.47 7.47 -6.79
N ARG A 130 1.36 8.80 -6.90
CA ARG A 130 0.18 9.47 -7.44
C ARG A 130 0.04 9.22 -8.93
N ASN A 131 -1.15 8.87 -9.38
CA ASN A 131 -1.49 8.74 -10.79
C ASN A 131 -1.78 10.11 -11.41
N ASN A 132 -1.08 10.45 -12.51
CA ASN A 132 -1.25 11.75 -13.18
C ASN A 132 -2.42 11.76 -14.18
N GLY A 133 -3.08 10.62 -14.42
CA GLY A 133 -4.20 10.49 -15.34
C GLY A 133 -3.79 10.32 -16.82
N ASP A 134 -2.49 10.38 -17.12
CA ASP A 134 -1.92 10.23 -18.47
C ASP A 134 -1.13 8.93 -18.64
N GLY A 135 -1.20 8.02 -17.66
CA GLY A 135 -0.45 6.77 -17.61
C GLY A 135 0.93 6.90 -16.94
N THR A 136 1.28 8.10 -16.45
CA THR A 136 2.47 8.33 -15.62
C THR A 136 2.12 8.51 -14.15
N PHE A 137 3.13 8.35 -13.30
CA PHE A 137 3.02 8.43 -11.86
C PHE A 137 4.09 9.35 -11.27
N THR A 138 3.82 9.89 -10.07
CA THR A 138 4.74 10.72 -9.31
C THR A 138 4.77 10.26 -7.85
N GLU A 139 5.95 9.95 -7.32
CA GLU A 139 6.13 9.53 -5.92
C GLU A 139 5.91 10.72 -4.99
N VAL A 140 4.84 10.75 -4.18
CA VAL A 140 4.41 11.87 -3.31
C VAL A 140 4.38 11.50 -1.82
N GLY A 141 4.90 10.34 -1.42
CA GLY A 141 4.72 9.77 -0.08
C GLY A 141 5.18 10.69 1.04
N TYR A 142 6.32 11.37 0.87
CA TYR A 142 6.82 12.34 1.85
C TYR A 142 5.90 13.58 1.96
N LEU A 143 5.49 14.14 0.82
CA LEU A 143 4.65 15.35 0.79
C LEU A 143 3.28 15.14 1.45
N GLU A 144 2.76 13.92 1.36
CA GLU A 144 1.46 13.55 1.91
C GLU A 144 1.55 12.79 3.23
N ASN A 145 2.74 12.73 3.82
CA ASN A 145 2.96 12.05 5.10
C ASN A 145 2.46 10.58 5.09
N ALA A 146 2.49 9.96 3.90
CA ALA A 146 2.14 8.57 3.67
C ALA A 146 3.39 7.67 3.69
N ASP A 147 4.59 8.26 3.59
CA ASP A 147 5.85 7.53 3.73
C ASP A 147 6.10 7.05 5.17
N ARG A 148 6.90 5.99 5.31
CA ARG A 148 7.29 5.37 6.59
C ARG A 148 8.69 4.79 6.45
N GLN A 149 9.51 4.93 7.49
CA GLN A 149 10.88 4.39 7.52
C GLN A 149 10.93 2.97 8.08
N GLU A 150 9.86 2.55 8.73
CA GLU A 150 9.67 1.20 9.23
C GLU A 150 9.63 0.20 8.07
N ASP A 151 10.18 -1.00 8.28
CA ASP A 151 10.15 -2.07 7.28
C ASP A 151 8.70 -2.54 7.08
N GLY A 152 8.01 -1.98 6.09
CA GLY A 152 6.66 -2.28 5.69
C GLY A 152 6.56 -3.63 4.96
N TYR A 153 5.58 -4.44 5.35
CA TYR A 153 5.29 -5.72 4.70
C TYR A 153 4.06 -5.64 3.80
N ILE A 154 2.97 -5.08 4.32
CA ILE A 154 1.69 -5.03 3.63
C ILE A 154 0.90 -3.79 4.05
N VAL A 155 0.05 -3.29 3.16
CA VAL A 155 -0.84 -2.15 3.38
C VAL A 155 -2.29 -2.51 3.09
N ALA A 156 -3.22 -2.03 3.91
CA ALA A 156 -4.65 -2.16 3.74
C ALA A 156 -5.32 -0.78 3.73
N PRO A 157 -5.88 -0.33 2.60
CA PRO A 157 -6.77 0.82 2.54
C PRO A 157 -8.07 0.54 3.29
N VAL A 158 -8.41 1.40 4.23
CA VAL A 158 -9.62 1.29 5.06
C VAL A 158 -10.03 2.67 5.55
N ASP A 159 -11.32 2.92 5.68
CA ASP A 159 -11.86 4.12 6.31
C ASP A 159 -12.01 3.84 7.82
N ILE A 160 -10.95 4.10 8.61
CA ILE A 160 -10.86 3.63 10.00
C ILE A 160 -11.78 4.43 10.91
N ASN A 161 -11.95 5.71 10.61
CA ASN A 161 -12.72 6.67 11.39
C ASN A 161 -14.16 6.88 10.86
N ASN A 162 -14.52 6.25 9.73
CA ASN A 162 -15.80 6.38 9.03
C ASN A 162 -16.07 7.82 8.55
N ASP A 163 -15.03 8.55 8.13
CA ASP A 163 -15.17 9.90 7.56
C ASP A 163 -15.38 9.89 6.04
N GLY A 164 -15.34 8.72 5.41
CA GLY A 164 -15.56 8.53 3.97
C GLY A 164 -14.29 8.70 3.15
N ILE A 165 -13.11 8.83 3.76
CA ILE A 165 -11.80 8.89 3.12
C ILE A 165 -11.03 7.60 3.44
N GLN A 166 -10.26 7.09 2.48
CA GLN A 166 -9.44 5.91 2.75
C GLN A 166 -8.15 6.29 3.49
N ASP A 167 -7.99 5.71 4.68
CA ASP A 167 -6.76 5.65 5.47
C ASP A 167 -5.91 4.43 5.03
N LEU A 168 -4.71 4.32 5.58
CA LEU A 168 -3.83 3.17 5.37
C LEU A 168 -3.51 2.47 6.69
N VAL A 169 -3.73 1.16 6.76
CA VAL A 169 -3.21 0.31 7.85
C VAL A 169 -2.04 -0.51 7.32
N LEU A 170 -0.88 -0.31 7.90
CA LEU A 170 0.36 -0.98 7.56
C LEU A 170 0.66 -2.06 8.59
N ARG A 171 1.12 -3.22 8.12
CA ARG A 171 1.81 -4.20 8.97
C ARG A 171 3.29 -4.18 8.60
N ASN A 172 4.13 -3.97 9.60
CA ASN A 172 5.58 -3.97 9.44
C ASN A 172 6.15 -5.38 9.66
N THR A 173 7.32 -5.67 9.10
CA THR A 173 8.08 -6.88 9.38
C THR A 173 8.61 -6.89 10.80
N ASP A 174 9.10 -8.06 11.23
CA ASP A 174 9.76 -8.14 12.54
C ASP A 174 11.04 -7.28 12.48
N PRO A 175 11.24 -6.34 13.42
CA PRO A 175 12.40 -5.47 13.40
C PRO A 175 13.71 -6.25 13.60
N ALA A 176 14.80 -5.75 13.01
CA ALA A 176 16.14 -6.21 13.37
C ALA A 176 16.40 -6.01 14.88
N PRO A 177 17.31 -6.80 15.49
CA PRO A 177 17.59 -6.76 16.93
C PRO A 177 17.87 -5.37 17.53
N GLU A 178 18.37 -4.41 16.73
CA GLU A 178 18.70 -3.05 17.16
C GLU A 178 17.62 -2.01 16.83
N ASN A 179 16.55 -2.42 16.11
CA ASN A 179 15.43 -1.56 15.75
C ASN A 179 14.20 -1.88 16.61
N SER A 180 13.39 -0.87 16.88
CA SER A 180 12.09 -1.05 17.53
C SER A 180 11.07 -0.12 16.89
N TYR A 181 10.02 -0.70 16.33
CA TYR A 181 8.88 0.03 15.79
C TYR A 181 7.59 -0.75 15.97
N PRO A 182 6.42 -0.09 15.95
CA PRO A 182 5.14 -0.79 16.04
C PRO A 182 4.98 -1.79 14.90
N SER A 183 4.49 -3.01 15.22
CA SER A 183 4.20 -4.02 14.19
C SER A 183 3.04 -3.62 13.29
N VAL A 184 2.17 -2.72 13.74
CA VAL A 184 1.05 -2.17 12.98
C VAL A 184 1.05 -0.65 13.13
N ILE A 185 0.87 0.06 12.02
CA ILE A 185 0.75 1.52 11.96
C ILE A 185 -0.53 1.86 11.20
N ALA A 186 -1.33 2.78 11.74
CA ALA A 186 -2.47 3.35 11.05
C ALA A 186 -2.16 4.80 10.66
N LEU A 187 -2.28 5.11 9.37
CA LEU A 187 -2.08 6.44 8.80
C LEU A 187 -3.43 7.02 8.42
N GLN A 188 -3.90 7.95 9.23
CA GLN A 188 -5.12 8.68 8.93
C GLN A 188 -4.88 9.64 7.76
N ASN A 189 -5.67 9.52 6.71
CA ASN A 189 -5.65 10.42 5.59
C ASN A 189 -6.38 11.72 5.97
N THR A 190 -5.72 12.85 5.73
CA THR A 190 -6.26 14.18 6.10
C THR A 190 -6.60 15.02 4.87
N LEU A 191 -6.49 14.45 3.67
CA LEU A 191 -6.89 15.10 2.44
C LEU A 191 -8.42 15.20 2.40
N HIS A 192 -8.93 16.41 2.17
CA HIS A 192 -10.36 16.63 2.03
C HIS A 192 -10.78 16.49 0.56
N ALA A 193 -11.61 15.49 0.27
CA ALA A 193 -12.18 15.32 -1.05
C ALA A 193 -13.54 14.62 -1.00
N ASN A 194 -14.33 14.78 -2.06
CA ASN A 194 -15.62 14.13 -2.18
C ASN A 194 -15.40 12.67 -2.63
N ALA A 195 -16.04 11.72 -1.96
CA ALA A 195 -15.98 10.32 -2.32
C ALA A 195 -17.30 9.59 -2.05
N VAL A 196 -17.49 8.44 -2.67
CA VAL A 196 -18.58 7.50 -2.37
C VAL A 196 -17.99 6.16 -1.95
N ASN A 197 -18.33 5.72 -0.74
CA ASN A 197 -17.97 4.39 -0.23
C ASN A 197 -19.18 3.45 -0.38
N ILE A 198 -19.02 2.37 -1.16
CA ILE A 198 -20.12 1.54 -1.64
C ILE A 198 -19.99 0.15 -1.03
N SER A 199 -20.93 -0.19 -0.15
CA SER A 199 -21.12 -1.56 0.34
C SER A 199 -22.19 -2.28 -0.48
N LEU A 200 -21.96 -3.57 -0.75
CA LEU A 200 -22.88 -4.41 -1.51
C LEU A 200 -23.53 -5.46 -0.61
N GLU A 201 -24.78 -5.80 -0.91
CA GLU A 201 -25.52 -6.88 -0.27
C GLU A 201 -26.14 -7.79 -1.34
N GLY A 202 -25.49 -8.91 -1.64
CA GLY A 202 -25.97 -9.91 -2.60
C GLY A 202 -27.12 -10.75 -2.05
N ILE A 203 -28.09 -11.07 -2.91
CA ILE A 203 -29.21 -11.99 -2.64
C ILE A 203 -29.01 -13.30 -3.39
N ASN A 204 -28.80 -13.22 -4.71
CA ASN A 204 -28.54 -14.36 -5.60
C ASN A 204 -27.02 -14.60 -5.74
N SER A 205 -26.23 -13.53 -5.68
CA SER A 205 -24.78 -13.52 -5.60
C SER A 205 -24.30 -13.76 -4.17
N ASN A 206 -22.98 -13.89 -3.97
CA ASN A 206 -22.43 -13.94 -2.61
C ASN A 206 -22.76 -12.64 -1.85
N ARG A 207 -22.97 -12.78 -0.53
CA ARG A 207 -23.48 -11.70 0.33
C ARG A 207 -22.68 -10.40 0.21
N ASP A 208 -21.36 -10.50 0.12
CA ASP A 208 -20.47 -9.33 0.11
C ASP A 208 -20.24 -8.77 -1.31
N GLY A 209 -20.91 -9.34 -2.33
CA GLY A 209 -20.81 -8.88 -3.71
C GLY A 209 -19.44 -9.08 -4.36
N ILE A 210 -18.61 -10.01 -3.85
CA ILE A 210 -17.27 -10.27 -4.39
C ILE A 210 -17.36 -10.65 -5.88
N GLY A 211 -16.56 -9.99 -6.71
CA GLY A 211 -16.57 -10.11 -8.17
C GLY A 211 -17.59 -9.20 -8.87
N ALA A 212 -18.37 -8.39 -8.14
CA ALA A 212 -19.23 -7.38 -8.75
C ALA A 212 -18.39 -6.25 -9.38
N MET A 213 -18.85 -5.76 -10.52
CA MET A 213 -18.24 -4.62 -11.20
C MET A 213 -19.09 -3.38 -10.96
N VAL A 214 -18.50 -2.38 -10.33
CA VAL A 214 -19.12 -1.08 -10.03
C VAL A 214 -18.61 -0.05 -11.02
N THR A 215 -19.51 0.48 -11.85
CA THR A 215 -19.21 1.51 -12.86
C THR A 215 -19.89 2.82 -12.48
N ALA A 216 -19.12 3.88 -12.26
CA ALA A 216 -19.62 5.23 -12.00
C ALA A 216 -19.36 6.15 -13.18
N LYS A 217 -20.37 6.91 -13.61
CA LYS A 217 -20.25 8.02 -14.54
C LYS A 217 -20.35 9.34 -13.79
N ILE A 218 -19.34 10.19 -13.94
CA ILE A 218 -19.20 11.49 -13.27
C ILE A 218 -18.83 12.51 -14.34
N GLY A 219 -19.80 13.26 -14.85
CA GLY A 219 -19.61 14.07 -16.06
C GLY A 219 -19.11 13.21 -17.22
N ASP A 220 -17.93 13.57 -17.75
CA ASP A 220 -17.29 12.84 -18.85
C ASP A 220 -16.41 11.66 -18.39
N GLN A 221 -16.14 11.55 -17.08
CA GLN A 221 -15.32 10.48 -16.52
C GLN A 221 -16.15 9.22 -16.26
N THR A 222 -15.57 8.06 -16.58
CA THR A 222 -16.12 6.75 -16.20
C THR A 222 -15.10 6.01 -15.35
N ILE A 223 -15.49 5.67 -14.13
CA ILE A 223 -14.67 4.94 -13.17
C ILE A 223 -15.22 3.52 -13.04
N LEU A 224 -14.32 2.53 -13.04
CA LEU A 224 -14.64 1.13 -12.83
C LEU A 224 -13.89 0.62 -11.58
N ARG A 225 -14.62 -0.07 -10.70
CA ARG A 225 -14.05 -0.78 -9.53
C ARG A 225 -14.61 -2.20 -9.50
N GLU A 226 -13.75 -3.15 -9.21
CA GLU A 226 -14.15 -4.53 -8.92
C GLU A 226 -14.19 -4.71 -7.41
N VAL A 227 -15.25 -5.31 -6.88
CA VAL A 227 -15.31 -5.68 -5.46
C VAL A 227 -14.49 -6.95 -5.25
N ARG A 228 -13.40 -6.84 -4.50
CA ARG A 228 -12.43 -7.92 -4.27
C ARG A 228 -12.46 -8.40 -2.84
N SER A 229 -12.08 -9.66 -2.62
CA SER A 229 -11.94 -10.25 -1.28
C SER A 229 -10.53 -10.14 -0.71
N VAL A 230 -9.51 -10.13 -1.58
CA VAL A 230 -8.11 -10.19 -1.19
C VAL A 230 -7.24 -9.56 -2.29
N ASN A 231 -6.18 -8.87 -1.89
CA ASN A 231 -5.06 -8.55 -2.76
C ASN A 231 -3.76 -9.08 -2.12
N GLY A 232 -3.17 -10.10 -2.72
CA GLY A 232 -2.01 -10.78 -2.16
C GLY A 232 -2.31 -11.41 -0.79
N ALA A 233 -1.59 -10.94 0.24
CA ALA A 233 -1.76 -11.37 1.63
C ALA A 233 -2.63 -10.41 2.47
N VAL A 234 -3.31 -9.46 1.82
CA VAL A 234 -4.10 -8.41 2.48
C VAL A 234 -5.58 -8.57 2.17
N GLN A 235 -6.40 -8.37 3.19
CA GLN A 235 -7.85 -8.22 3.05
C GLN A 235 -8.25 -6.84 3.57
N THR A 236 -9.06 -6.14 2.79
CA THR A 236 -9.67 -4.86 3.16
C THR A 236 -11.19 -5.03 3.26
N GLN A 237 -11.88 -3.97 3.66
CA GLN A 237 -13.34 -3.95 3.64
C GLN A 237 -13.87 -4.26 2.23
N ALA A 238 -14.76 -5.25 2.13
CA ALA A 238 -15.43 -5.56 0.87
C ALA A 238 -16.33 -4.39 0.44
N GLY A 239 -16.08 -3.86 -0.75
CA GLY A 239 -16.84 -2.74 -1.31
C GLY A 239 -16.11 -2.09 -2.47
N ALA A 240 -16.62 -0.94 -2.90
CA ALA A 240 -15.97 -0.09 -3.88
C ALA A 240 -15.83 1.33 -3.32
N TYR A 241 -14.67 1.94 -3.56
CA TYR A 241 -14.40 3.32 -3.25
C TYR A 241 -14.22 4.12 -4.54
N ILE A 242 -14.90 5.25 -4.62
CA ILE A 242 -14.90 6.12 -5.80
C ILE A 242 -14.64 7.55 -5.35
N GLY A 243 -13.43 8.04 -5.62
CA GLY A 243 -13.13 9.46 -5.55
C GLY A 243 -13.89 10.26 -6.60
N LEU A 244 -14.40 11.42 -6.21
CA LEU A 244 -15.15 12.35 -7.07
C LEU A 244 -14.36 13.61 -7.40
N GLY A 245 -13.20 13.83 -6.76
CA GLY A 245 -12.47 15.08 -6.77
C GLY A 245 -13.38 16.24 -6.37
N ASN A 246 -13.59 17.17 -7.30
CA ASN A 246 -14.47 18.34 -7.12
C ASN A 246 -15.94 18.07 -7.49
N ALA A 247 -16.28 16.91 -8.06
CA ALA A 247 -17.66 16.61 -8.40
C ALA A 247 -18.48 16.38 -7.13
N THR A 248 -19.75 16.79 -7.16
CA THR A 248 -20.65 16.72 -6.00
C THR A 248 -21.63 15.56 -6.08
N LYS A 249 -21.52 14.70 -7.10
CA LYS A 249 -22.37 13.51 -7.29
C LYS A 249 -21.80 12.56 -8.34
N ILE A 250 -22.25 11.31 -8.31
CA ILE A 250 -22.18 10.37 -9.44
C ILE A 250 -23.50 10.47 -10.22
N ASP A 251 -23.42 10.76 -11.53
CA ASP A 251 -24.60 10.90 -12.38
C ASP A 251 -25.32 9.55 -12.56
N ARG A 252 -24.54 8.49 -12.77
CA ARG A 252 -25.05 7.12 -12.90
C ARG A 252 -24.07 6.11 -12.31
N LEU A 253 -24.55 5.33 -11.37
CA LEU A 253 -23.83 4.23 -10.74
C LEU A 253 -24.49 2.90 -11.15
N GLU A 254 -23.72 2.00 -11.73
CA GLU A 254 -24.15 0.68 -12.16
C GLU A 254 -23.36 -0.40 -11.43
N VAL A 255 -24.05 -1.35 -10.81
CA VAL A 255 -23.45 -2.55 -10.22
C VAL A 255 -23.86 -3.74 -11.05
N ARG A 256 -22.89 -4.36 -11.72
CA ARG A 256 -23.08 -5.65 -12.40
C ARG A 256 -22.66 -6.76 -11.44
N TRP A 257 -23.62 -7.56 -11.01
CA TRP A 257 -23.43 -8.63 -10.04
C TRP A 257 -22.87 -9.90 -10.68
N PRO A 258 -22.19 -10.78 -9.91
CA PRO A 258 -21.75 -12.09 -10.39
C PRO A 258 -22.88 -12.98 -10.93
N SER A 259 -24.10 -12.84 -10.40
CA SER A 259 -25.31 -13.52 -10.91
C SER A 259 -25.69 -13.12 -12.34
N GLY A 260 -25.15 -12.01 -12.84
CA GLY A 260 -25.54 -11.37 -14.11
C GLY A 260 -26.61 -10.28 -13.96
N VAL A 261 -27.21 -10.13 -12.77
CA VAL A 261 -28.13 -9.02 -12.45
C VAL A 261 -27.39 -7.69 -12.54
N THR A 262 -28.10 -6.63 -12.87
CA THR A 262 -27.56 -5.27 -12.89
C THR A 262 -28.46 -4.33 -12.10
N THR A 263 -27.89 -3.65 -11.10
CA THR A 263 -28.58 -2.60 -10.33
C THR A 263 -28.06 -1.24 -10.74
N VAL A 264 -28.96 -0.25 -10.88
CA VAL A 264 -28.59 1.10 -11.32
C VAL A 264 -29.16 2.15 -10.37
N GLN A 265 -28.33 3.10 -9.97
CA GLN A 265 -28.72 4.32 -9.25
C GLN A 265 -28.30 5.56 -10.03
N THR A 266 -28.99 6.68 -9.82
CA THR A 266 -28.67 7.97 -10.46
C THR A 266 -28.59 9.07 -9.40
N ASN A 267 -27.80 10.11 -9.68
CA ASN A 267 -27.60 11.26 -8.78
C ASN A 267 -27.15 10.89 -7.35
N VAL A 268 -26.24 9.92 -7.24
CA VAL A 268 -25.70 9.46 -5.95
C VAL A 268 -24.80 10.55 -5.36
N GLN A 269 -25.09 10.97 -4.13
CA GLN A 269 -24.32 12.01 -3.43
C GLN A 269 -23.07 11.41 -2.75
N PRO A 270 -22.04 12.22 -2.43
CA PRO A 270 -20.91 11.81 -1.60
C PRO A 270 -21.34 11.18 -0.28
N GLY A 271 -20.55 10.23 0.22
CA GLY A 271 -20.77 9.53 1.49
C GLY A 271 -20.86 8.01 1.35
N ALA A 272 -21.22 7.35 2.45
CA ALA A 272 -21.38 5.89 2.47
C ALA A 272 -22.78 5.47 1.99
N ILE A 273 -22.84 4.51 1.07
CA ILE A 273 -24.08 3.92 0.58
C ILE A 273 -24.05 2.39 0.65
N ARG A 274 -25.24 1.79 0.66
CA ARG A 274 -25.45 0.35 0.51
C ARG A 274 -26.35 0.07 -0.68
N ILE A 275 -25.95 -0.90 -1.50
CA ILE A 275 -26.71 -1.37 -2.66
C ILE A 275 -27.01 -2.85 -2.48
N THR A 276 -28.30 -3.19 -2.53
CA THR A 276 -28.77 -4.58 -2.47
C THR A 276 -29.03 -5.10 -3.89
N GLU A 277 -28.71 -6.37 -4.14
CA GLU A 277 -29.05 -7.05 -5.39
C GLU A 277 -30.57 -7.20 -5.51
N GLU A 278 -31.12 -6.92 -6.69
CA GLU A 278 -32.57 -6.99 -6.97
C GLU A 278 -32.97 -8.27 -7.71
#